data_AF-A0A1B8DEP6-F1
#
_entry.id   AF-A0A1B8DEP6-F1
#
_cell.length_a   1.000
_cell.length_b   1.000
_cell.length_c   1.000
_cell.angle_alpha   90.00
_cell.angle_beta   90.00
_cell.angle_gamma   90.00
#
_symmetry.space_group_name_H-M   'P 1'
#
loop_
_entity.id
_entity.type
_entity.pdbx_description
1 polymer ?
#
loop_
_entity_poly.entity_id
_entity_poly.type
_entity_poly.pdbx_seq_one_letter_code
_entity_poly.pdbx_strand_id
1 'polypeptide(L)'
;MASSTQNTSVSKANLEENLYHIVLTTSHIQKDPNSVIEKIRIAGTYRTLEAAKAAAHSCLFDAGYEREWFSQYEVDPAALESYRIHQRMGLVVFAVASDGTTFRISISTTPNIGHLTTDNEDGRIATDLYYVVQTNVKYANGDEGQDRDVNIEGIFMTDDKARAFAHSVLLSKEDGITKDSFAEYDEAGDNEGDCGFGENTVIHAVGINGENYLISVIKGQTSESIKLAEAAVRIS
;
A
#
# COMPACT_ATOMS: atom_id res chain seq x y z
N MET A 1 -57.33 -22.15 -16.88
CA MET A 1 -57.04 -20.79 -16.38
C MET A 1 -56.67 -20.89 -14.91
N ALA A 2 -55.56 -20.21 -14.53
CA ALA A 2 -54.88 -20.11 -13.21
C ALA A 2 -53.42 -20.60 -13.36
N SER A 3 -52.57 -19.77 -13.95
CA SER A 3 -51.64 -18.84 -13.25
C SER A 3 -50.50 -19.55 -12.55
N SER A 4 -49.41 -19.70 -13.30
CA SER A 4 -48.05 -19.92 -12.81
C SER A 4 -47.65 -18.80 -11.86
N THR A 5 -47.23 -19.15 -10.66
CA THR A 5 -46.45 -18.25 -9.79
C THR A 5 -45.09 -18.89 -9.58
N GLN A 6 -44.14 -18.54 -10.43
CA GLN A 6 -42.72 -18.75 -10.16
C GLN A 6 -42.29 -17.68 -9.17
N ASN A 7 -42.16 -18.06 -7.89
CA ASN A 7 -41.34 -17.32 -6.94
C ASN A 7 -39.87 -17.67 -7.23
N THR A 8 -39.30 -16.98 -8.22
CA THR A 8 -37.85 -16.88 -8.36
C THR A 8 -37.38 -15.86 -7.33
N SER A 9 -37.19 -16.30 -6.09
CA SER A 9 -36.37 -15.57 -5.13
C SER A 9 -34.95 -15.53 -5.71
N VAL A 10 -34.64 -14.38 -6.30
CA VAL A 10 -33.32 -13.98 -6.80
C VAL A 10 -32.27 -14.43 -5.80
N SER A 11 -31.41 -15.35 -6.24
CA SER A 11 -30.22 -15.77 -5.52
C SER A 11 -29.44 -14.54 -5.12
N LYS A 12 -29.24 -14.38 -3.81
CA LYS A 12 -28.32 -13.43 -3.19
C LYS A 12 -27.00 -13.53 -3.97
N ALA A 13 -26.74 -12.52 -4.79
CA ALA A 13 -25.60 -12.47 -5.68
C ALA A 13 -24.30 -12.70 -4.88
N ASN A 14 -23.34 -13.38 -5.51
CA ASN A 14 -21.93 -13.42 -5.13
C ASN A 14 -21.44 -11.99 -4.84
N LEU A 15 -21.60 -11.51 -3.61
CA LEU A 15 -20.82 -10.38 -3.12
C LEU A 15 -19.44 -10.93 -2.88
N GLU A 16 -18.54 -10.67 -3.83
CA GLU A 16 -17.11 -10.75 -3.60
C GLU A 16 -16.82 -10.01 -2.29
N GLU A 17 -16.45 -10.76 -1.26
CA GLU A 17 -16.06 -10.16 0.01
C GLU A 17 -14.78 -9.35 -0.21
N ASN A 18 -14.60 -8.24 0.49
CA ASN A 18 -13.40 -7.42 0.34
C ASN A 18 -12.24 -7.93 1.22
N LEU A 19 -11.03 -7.55 0.86
CA LEU A 19 -9.85 -7.58 1.71
C LEU A 19 -9.47 -6.15 2.10
N TYR A 20 -8.90 -6.01 3.29
CA TYR A 20 -8.47 -4.74 3.85
C TYR A 20 -6.99 -4.82 4.21
N HIS A 21 -6.18 -3.96 3.59
CA HIS A 21 -4.72 -3.99 3.67
C HIS A 21 -4.23 -2.80 4.48
N ILE A 22 -3.41 -3.07 5.49
CA ILE A 22 -2.77 -2.02 6.27
C ILE A 22 -1.48 -1.63 5.55
N VAL A 23 -1.46 -0.40 5.04
CA VAL A 23 -0.31 0.20 4.35
C VAL A 23 0.33 1.20 5.30
N LEU A 24 1.58 0.93 5.69
CA LEU A 24 2.41 1.84 6.46
C LEU A 24 3.37 2.55 5.51
N THR A 25 3.23 3.87 5.44
CA THR A 25 4.12 4.77 4.72
C THR A 25 4.98 5.53 5.72
N THR A 26 6.30 5.51 5.52
CA THR A 26 7.27 6.30 6.31
C THR A 26 7.99 7.28 5.39
N SER A 27 8.03 8.56 5.78
CA SER A 27 8.60 9.67 5.01
C SER A 27 9.31 10.68 5.93
N HIS A 28 10.01 11.68 5.37
CA HIS A 28 10.77 12.69 6.13
C HIS A 28 11.80 12.07 7.11
N ILE A 29 12.44 10.97 6.69
CA ILE A 29 13.40 10.25 7.51
C ILE A 29 14.61 11.15 7.76
N GLN A 30 15.18 11.16 8.97
CA GLN A 30 16.22 12.13 9.40
C GLN A 30 17.46 12.23 8.48
N LYS A 31 17.78 11.19 7.70
CA LYS A 31 18.89 11.17 6.72
C LYS A 31 18.46 11.54 5.29
N ASP A 32 17.21 11.94 5.12
CA ASP A 32 16.58 12.32 3.86
C ASP A 32 15.57 13.47 4.09
N PRO A 33 16.09 14.69 4.35
CA PRO A 33 15.25 15.85 4.67
C PRO A 33 14.37 16.30 3.49
N ASN A 34 14.67 15.84 2.27
CA ASN A 34 13.92 16.16 1.07
C ASN A 34 12.77 15.18 0.80
N SER A 35 12.56 14.17 1.65
CA SER A 35 11.57 13.10 1.46
C SER A 35 11.67 12.42 0.10
N VAL A 36 12.89 12.24 -0.41
CA VAL A 36 13.15 11.47 -1.64
C VAL A 36 12.82 9.99 -1.41
N ILE A 37 13.13 9.49 -0.22
CA ILE A 37 13.00 8.12 0.25
C ILE A 37 11.71 7.98 1.05
N GLU A 38 10.70 7.40 0.41
CA GLU A 38 9.50 6.90 1.08
C GLU A 38 9.61 5.38 1.22
N LYS A 39 9.32 4.87 2.41
CA LYS A 39 9.25 3.43 2.66
C LYS A 39 7.81 3.00 2.81
N ILE A 40 7.40 2.07 1.96
CA ILE A 40 6.06 1.47 1.99
C ILE A 40 6.19 0.05 2.53
N ARG A 41 5.34 -0.29 3.51
CA ARG A 41 5.24 -1.63 4.07
C ARG A 41 3.77 -2.04 4.14
N ILE A 42 3.49 -3.29 3.81
CA ILE A 42 2.17 -3.88 4.02
C ILE A 42 2.21 -4.65 5.34
N ALA A 43 1.64 -4.05 6.39
CA ALA A 43 1.72 -4.55 7.75
C ALA A 43 0.79 -5.74 8.01
N GLY A 44 -0.25 -5.92 7.19
CA GLY A 44 -1.16 -7.06 7.26
C GLY A 44 -2.37 -6.91 6.34
N THR A 45 -3.08 -8.02 6.13
CA THR A 45 -4.31 -8.09 5.34
C THR A 45 -5.39 -8.79 6.11
N TYR A 46 -6.61 -8.24 6.09
CA TYR A 46 -7.71 -8.65 6.94
C TYR A 46 -9.00 -8.84 6.14
N ARG A 47 -9.89 -9.66 6.69
CA ARG A 47 -11.18 -10.00 6.08
C ARG A 47 -12.32 -9.08 6.49
N THR A 48 -12.14 -8.35 7.59
CA THR A 48 -13.11 -7.38 8.09
C THR A 48 -12.44 -6.04 8.28
N LEU A 49 -13.20 -4.97 7.98
CA LEU A 49 -12.73 -3.61 8.19
C LEU A 49 -12.46 -3.31 9.67
N GLU A 50 -13.24 -3.93 10.57
CA GLU A 50 -13.06 -3.79 12.01
C GLU A 50 -11.71 -4.30 12.49
N ALA A 51 -11.33 -5.52 12.07
CA ALA A 51 -10.02 -6.09 12.39
C ALA A 51 -8.88 -5.25 11.80
N ALA A 52 -9.03 -4.79 10.55
CA ALA A 52 -8.05 -3.92 9.91
C ALA A 52 -7.86 -2.58 10.66
N LYS A 53 -8.95 -1.97 11.15
CA LYS A 53 -8.88 -0.73 11.94
C LYS A 53 -8.20 -0.96 13.29
N ALA A 54 -8.56 -2.03 13.99
CA ALA A 54 -7.94 -2.37 15.27
C ALA A 54 -6.42 -2.56 15.10
N ALA A 55 -6.01 -3.33 14.10
CA ALA A 55 -4.60 -3.55 13.79
C ALA A 55 -3.91 -2.29 13.24
N ALA A 56 -4.60 -1.40 12.52
CA ALA A 56 -4.02 -0.14 12.06
C ALA A 56 -3.67 0.78 13.25
N HIS A 57 -4.52 0.84 14.28
CA HIS A 57 -4.23 1.61 15.49
C HIS A 57 -3.10 1.00 16.34
N SER A 58 -2.95 -0.33 16.35
CA SER A 58 -1.86 -0.99 17.06
C SER A 58 -0.55 -1.03 16.27
N CYS A 59 -0.59 -0.83 14.94
CA CYS A 59 0.52 -1.08 14.01
C CYS A 59 1.86 -0.44 14.43
N LEU A 60 1.88 0.81 14.89
CA LEU A 60 3.12 1.45 15.36
C LEU A 60 3.60 0.89 16.70
N PHE A 61 2.69 0.53 17.61
CA PHE A 61 3.04 -0.01 18.91
C PHE A 61 3.51 -1.47 18.81
N ASP A 62 2.90 -2.25 17.92
CA ASP A 62 3.33 -3.61 17.58
C ASP A 62 4.73 -3.59 16.93
N ALA A 63 5.04 -2.48 16.25
CA ALA A 63 6.35 -2.12 15.72
C ALA A 63 7.32 -1.55 16.80
N GLY A 64 6.96 -1.63 18.08
CA GLY A 64 7.80 -1.22 19.20
C GLY A 64 8.00 0.29 19.36
N TYR A 65 7.23 1.13 18.66
CA TYR A 65 7.18 2.57 18.93
C TYR A 65 6.34 2.84 20.17
N GLU A 66 6.70 3.89 20.92
CA GLU A 66 5.94 4.35 22.08
C GLU A 66 5.24 5.66 21.77
N ARG A 67 4.11 5.93 22.43
CA ARG A 67 3.30 7.12 22.14
C ARG A 67 4.10 8.41 22.37
N GLU A 68 4.95 8.39 23.38
CA GLU A 68 5.80 9.50 23.84
C GLU A 68 6.89 9.87 22.84
N TRP A 69 7.19 9.00 21.87
CA TRP A 69 8.20 9.27 20.84
C TRP A 69 7.66 10.15 19.72
N PHE A 70 6.34 10.33 19.68
CA PHE A 70 5.65 11.14 18.67
C PHE A 70 5.37 12.54 19.20
N SER A 71 5.92 13.54 18.51
CA SER A 71 5.58 14.95 18.73
C SER A 71 4.16 15.27 18.28
N GLN A 72 3.66 14.54 17.29
CA GLN A 72 2.30 14.60 16.79
C GLN A 72 1.78 13.18 16.58
N TYR A 73 0.56 12.89 17.00
CA TYR A 73 -0.10 11.63 16.67
C TYR A 73 -1.61 11.85 16.69
N GLU A 74 -2.21 11.65 15.54
CA GLU A 74 -3.60 11.90 15.20
C GLU A 74 -4.28 10.62 14.73
N VAL A 75 -5.49 10.40 15.23
CA VAL A 75 -6.34 9.22 14.97
C VAL A 75 -7.82 9.58 14.83
N ASP A 76 -8.22 10.82 15.13
CA ASP A 76 -9.57 11.29 14.92
C ASP A 76 -9.85 11.40 13.42
N PRO A 77 -10.83 10.66 12.87
CA PRO A 77 -11.16 10.69 11.46
C PRO A 77 -11.44 12.11 10.92
N ALA A 78 -12.01 13.01 11.74
CA ALA A 78 -12.31 14.37 11.33
C ALA A 78 -11.04 15.21 11.17
N ALA A 79 -10.10 15.08 12.10
CA ALA A 79 -8.81 15.75 12.01
C ALA A 79 -7.96 15.17 10.87
N LEU A 80 -8.00 13.85 10.66
CA LEU A 80 -7.29 13.16 9.59
C LEU A 80 -7.69 13.62 8.18
N GLU A 81 -8.92 14.09 7.99
CA GLU A 81 -9.38 14.60 6.69
C GLU A 81 -8.51 15.78 6.19
N SER A 82 -7.99 16.60 7.10
CA SER A 82 -7.08 17.70 6.75
C SER A 82 -5.70 17.24 6.25
N TYR A 83 -5.33 15.99 6.53
CA TYR A 83 -4.09 15.34 6.07
C TYR A 83 -4.29 14.47 4.83
N ARG A 84 -5.54 14.28 4.39
CA ARG A 84 -5.89 13.46 3.22
C ARG A 84 -5.70 14.16 1.89
N ILE A 85 -5.19 15.40 1.90
CA ILE A 85 -4.92 16.12 0.66
C ILE A 85 -3.98 15.22 -0.15
N HIS A 86 -4.54 14.63 -1.21
CA HIS A 86 -3.91 13.73 -2.20
C HIS A 86 -3.81 12.21 -1.92
N GLN A 87 -4.41 11.66 -0.86
CA GLN A 87 -4.37 10.19 -0.65
C GLN A 87 -5.70 9.50 -1.03
N ARG A 88 -5.64 8.49 -1.92
CA ARG A 88 -6.80 7.64 -2.22
C ARG A 88 -7.14 6.64 -1.12
N MET A 89 -6.16 6.25 -0.31
CA MET A 89 -6.33 5.26 0.76
C MET A 89 -6.95 5.88 2.02
N GLY A 90 -7.70 5.08 2.77
CA GLY A 90 -8.35 5.54 4.00
C GLY A 90 -7.34 5.70 5.12
N LEU A 91 -6.79 6.91 5.31
CA LEU A 91 -5.89 7.24 6.42
C LEU A 91 -6.57 6.99 7.77
N VAL A 92 -5.87 6.28 8.67
CA VAL A 92 -6.32 5.87 10.01
C VAL A 92 -5.43 6.42 11.12
N VAL A 93 -4.12 6.53 10.86
CA VAL A 93 -3.15 7.10 11.83
C VAL A 93 -2.19 8.00 11.08
N PHE A 94 -1.97 9.19 11.63
CA PHE A 94 -0.88 10.10 11.23
C PHE A 94 -0.01 10.37 12.45
N ALA A 95 1.30 10.16 12.35
CA ALA A 95 2.22 10.42 13.46
C ALA A 95 3.53 11.03 12.96
N VAL A 96 4.12 11.92 13.77
CA VAL A 96 5.42 12.54 13.51
C VAL A 96 6.30 12.31 14.72
N ALA A 97 7.41 11.60 14.52
CA ALA A 97 8.42 11.39 15.56
C ALA A 97 9.18 12.69 15.87
N SER A 98 9.85 12.71 17.02
CA SER A 98 10.67 13.86 17.45
C SER A 98 11.80 14.23 16.49
N ASP A 99 12.26 13.29 15.66
CA ASP A 99 13.28 13.51 14.63
C ASP A 99 12.73 14.03 13.29
N GLY A 100 11.41 14.24 13.20
CA GLY A 100 10.71 14.68 11.98
C GLY A 100 10.18 13.54 11.11
N THR A 101 10.51 12.28 11.41
CA THR A 101 10.02 11.13 10.65
C THR A 101 8.50 11.05 10.72
N THR A 102 7.85 11.02 9.57
CA THR A 102 6.39 10.98 9.45
C THR A 102 5.91 9.59 9.07
N PHE A 103 4.96 9.07 9.85
CA PHE A 103 4.29 7.79 9.67
C PHE A 103 2.84 8.02 9.28
N ARG A 104 2.41 7.35 8.21
CA ARG A 104 1.01 7.32 7.77
C ARG A 104 0.56 5.88 7.68
N ILE A 105 -0.53 5.54 8.37
CA ILE A 105 -1.14 4.21 8.31
C ILE A 105 -2.49 4.36 7.65
N SER A 106 -2.63 3.69 6.51
CA SER A 106 -3.83 3.74 5.69
C SER A 106 -4.40 2.34 5.47
N ILE A 107 -5.72 2.25 5.32
CA ILE A 107 -6.39 1.02 4.91
C ILE A 107 -6.75 1.14 3.43
N SER A 108 -6.19 0.22 2.63
CA SER A 108 -6.62 0.00 1.24
C SER A 108 -7.62 -1.15 1.19
N THR A 109 -8.59 -1.08 0.28
CA THR A 109 -9.63 -2.10 0.11
C THR A 109 -9.55 -2.66 -1.30
N THR A 110 -9.46 -3.98 -1.44
CA THR A 110 -9.53 -4.66 -2.74
C THR A 110 -10.59 -5.77 -2.71
N PRO A 111 -11.13 -6.18 -3.87
CA PRO A 111 -11.97 -7.37 -3.95
C PRO A 111 -11.18 -8.64 -3.58
N ASN A 112 -11.81 -9.62 -2.91
CA ASN A 112 -11.20 -10.92 -2.60
C ASN A 112 -11.37 -11.91 -3.76
N ILE A 113 -10.78 -11.61 -4.91
CA ILE A 113 -10.85 -12.47 -6.11
C ILE A 113 -10.26 -13.86 -5.84
N GLY A 114 -9.25 -13.93 -4.98
CA GLY A 114 -8.59 -15.18 -4.60
C GLY A 114 -9.36 -16.02 -3.57
N HIS A 115 -10.52 -15.57 -3.11
CA HIS A 115 -11.30 -16.20 -2.04
C HIS A 115 -10.45 -16.57 -0.81
N LEU A 116 -9.49 -15.71 -0.48
CA LEU A 116 -8.61 -15.87 0.67
C LEU A 116 -9.43 -15.92 1.96
N THR A 117 -9.17 -16.91 2.78
CA THR A 117 -9.79 -17.09 4.09
C THR A 117 -8.71 -17.14 5.17
N THR A 118 -9.15 -17.05 6.42
CA THR A 118 -8.29 -17.21 7.58
C THR A 118 -9.09 -17.77 8.74
N ASP A 119 -8.43 -18.58 9.55
CA ASP A 119 -8.86 -19.08 10.84
C ASP A 119 -8.19 -18.34 12.01
N ASN A 120 -7.31 -17.36 11.71
CA ASN A 120 -6.70 -16.53 12.74
C ASN A 120 -7.76 -15.74 13.52
N GLU A 121 -7.65 -15.75 14.85
CA GLU A 121 -8.57 -15.05 15.74
C GLU A 121 -8.58 -13.52 15.52
N ASP A 122 -7.45 -12.95 15.07
CA ASP A 122 -7.31 -11.53 14.74
C ASP A 122 -7.87 -11.18 13.34
N GLY A 123 -8.38 -12.15 12.59
CA GLY A 123 -8.96 -11.96 11.26
C GLY A 123 -7.94 -11.66 10.15
N ARG A 124 -6.64 -11.83 10.43
CA ARG A 124 -5.55 -11.61 9.47
C ARG A 124 -5.37 -12.79 8.52
N ILE A 125 -5.17 -12.54 7.24
CA ILE A 125 -4.78 -13.56 6.26
C ILE A 125 -3.38 -14.09 6.59
N ALA A 126 -3.26 -15.39 6.83
CA ALA A 126 -2.01 -16.05 7.17
C ALA A 126 -1.09 -16.31 5.96
N THR A 127 -1.65 -16.35 4.76
CA THR A 127 -0.92 -16.63 3.53
C THR A 127 0.08 -15.52 3.20
N ASP A 128 1.28 -15.91 2.76
CA ASP A 128 2.26 -14.98 2.19
C ASP A 128 1.68 -14.33 0.92
N LEU A 129 1.65 -13.01 0.89
CA LEU A 129 1.11 -12.22 -0.22
C LEU A 129 2.17 -11.24 -0.73
N TYR A 130 2.18 -11.04 -2.03
CA TYR A 130 3.00 -10.08 -2.76
C TYR A 130 2.09 -9.04 -3.37
N TYR A 131 2.41 -7.77 -3.14
CA TYR A 131 1.59 -6.62 -3.53
C TYR A 131 2.31 -5.88 -4.64
N VAL A 132 1.58 -5.57 -5.69
CA VAL A 132 2.03 -4.62 -6.70
C VAL A 132 1.48 -3.26 -6.29
N VAL A 133 2.38 -2.35 -5.92
CA VAL A 133 2.06 -1.03 -5.39
C VAL A 133 2.55 0.02 -6.38
N GLN A 134 1.65 0.89 -6.83
CA GLN A 134 1.98 2.04 -7.64
C GLN A 134 2.08 3.28 -6.75
N THR A 135 3.18 4.02 -6.86
CA THR A 135 3.35 5.33 -6.25
C THR A 135 3.48 6.38 -7.35
N ASN A 136 2.59 7.35 -7.35
CA ASN A 136 2.61 8.48 -8.27
C ASN A 136 3.21 9.69 -7.55
N VAL A 137 4.35 10.18 -8.02
CA VAL A 137 5.01 11.35 -7.46
C VAL A 137 4.80 12.53 -8.41
N LYS A 138 4.06 13.53 -7.93
CA LYS A 138 3.88 14.81 -8.59
C LYS A 138 4.78 15.84 -7.92
N TYR A 139 5.76 16.31 -8.67
CA TYR A 139 6.58 17.44 -8.25
C TYR A 139 5.80 18.72 -8.50
N ALA A 140 5.30 19.35 -7.44
CA ALA A 140 4.73 20.69 -7.55
C ALA A 140 5.87 21.70 -7.79
N ASN A 141 5.68 22.63 -8.73
CA ASN A 141 6.58 23.77 -8.89
C ASN A 141 6.31 24.80 -7.79
N GLY A 142 6.77 24.56 -6.56
CA GLY A 142 6.64 25.46 -5.41
C GLY A 142 6.98 24.82 -4.05
N ASP A 143 6.99 25.63 -2.98
CA ASP A 143 7.33 25.26 -1.58
C ASP A 143 6.41 24.18 -0.94
N GLU A 144 5.40 23.70 -1.67
CA GLU A 144 4.41 22.72 -1.19
C GLU A 144 4.79 21.27 -1.51
N GLY A 145 6.05 20.90 -1.29
CA GLY A 145 6.48 19.49 -1.20
C GLY A 145 6.20 18.59 -2.41
N GLN A 146 6.55 17.31 -2.26
CA GLN A 146 6.23 16.26 -3.24
C GLN A 146 4.85 15.70 -2.90
N ASP A 147 3.92 15.73 -3.85
CA ASP A 147 2.64 15.04 -3.71
C ASP A 147 2.79 13.58 -4.14
N ARG A 148 2.43 12.65 -3.25
CA ARG A 148 2.60 11.21 -3.45
C ARG A 148 1.29 10.48 -3.19
N ASP A 149 0.77 9.83 -4.23
CA ASP A 149 -0.42 8.96 -4.15
C ASP A 149 0.02 7.50 -4.28
N VAL A 150 -0.39 6.67 -3.31
CA VAL A 150 -0.03 5.25 -3.23
C VAL A 150 -1.27 4.40 -3.46
N ASN A 151 -1.20 3.43 -4.38
CA ASN A 151 -2.28 2.51 -4.68
C ASN A 151 -1.80 1.05 -4.73
N ILE A 152 -2.67 0.11 -4.32
CA ILE A 152 -2.43 -1.33 -4.56
C ILE A 152 -3.11 -1.69 -5.87
N GLU A 153 -2.30 -2.06 -6.87
CA GLU A 153 -2.76 -2.45 -8.20
C GLU A 153 -3.09 -3.95 -8.28
N GLY A 154 -2.43 -4.77 -7.45
CA GLY A 154 -2.65 -6.21 -7.47
C GLY A 154 -2.07 -6.95 -6.26
N ILE A 155 -2.61 -8.14 -6.01
CA ILE A 155 -2.23 -9.01 -4.90
C ILE A 155 -2.07 -10.43 -5.42
N PHE A 156 -0.93 -11.04 -5.09
CA PHE A 156 -0.52 -12.33 -5.62
C PHE A 156 0.06 -13.21 -4.52
N MET A 157 -0.04 -14.54 -4.67
CA MET A 157 0.55 -15.49 -3.71
C MET A 157 2.03 -15.79 -3.99
N THR A 158 2.55 -15.35 -5.14
CA THR A 158 3.92 -15.65 -5.58
C THR A 158 4.56 -14.41 -6.20
N ASP A 159 5.84 -14.20 -5.90
CA ASP A 159 6.65 -13.09 -6.42
C ASP A 159 6.61 -13.02 -7.96
N ASP A 160 6.88 -14.13 -8.65
CA ASP A 160 6.89 -14.20 -10.12
C ASP A 160 5.61 -13.65 -10.77
N LYS A 161 4.44 -13.92 -10.16
CA LYS A 161 3.15 -13.41 -10.66
C LYS A 161 3.00 -11.92 -10.40
N ALA A 162 3.46 -11.45 -9.24
CA ALA A 162 3.46 -10.02 -8.92
C ALA A 162 4.39 -9.24 -9.85
N ARG A 163 5.63 -9.72 -10.09
CA ARG A 163 6.56 -9.09 -11.04
C ARG A 163 6.01 -9.11 -12.46
N ALA A 164 5.50 -10.24 -12.94
CA ALA A 164 4.89 -10.31 -14.26
C ALA A 164 3.72 -9.32 -14.44
N PHE A 165 2.88 -9.15 -13.41
CA PHE A 165 1.81 -8.16 -13.42
C PHE A 165 2.36 -6.73 -13.37
N ALA A 166 3.37 -6.46 -12.53
CA ALA A 166 4.00 -5.15 -12.40
C ALA A 166 4.45 -4.60 -13.77
N HIS A 167 5.10 -5.42 -14.60
CA HIS A 167 5.52 -5.06 -15.98
C HIS A 167 4.39 -4.69 -16.94
N SER A 168 3.13 -4.90 -16.55
CA SER A 168 1.96 -4.54 -17.34
C SER A 168 1.15 -3.39 -16.77
N VAL A 169 1.39 -2.95 -15.52
CA VAL A 169 0.55 -1.96 -14.82
C VAL A 169 0.41 -0.65 -15.59
N LEU A 170 1.52 -0.14 -16.11
CA LEU A 170 1.55 1.15 -16.82
C LEU A 170 1.27 1.03 -18.33
N LEU A 171 1.05 -0.18 -18.84
CA LEU A 171 0.95 -0.45 -20.27
C LEU A 171 -0.46 -0.89 -20.65
N SER A 172 -1.03 -0.30 -21.70
CA SER A 172 -2.36 -0.64 -22.18
C SER A 172 -2.31 -0.84 -23.69
N LYS A 173 -2.57 -2.07 -24.15
CA LYS A 173 -2.67 -2.36 -25.60
C LYS A 173 -3.90 -1.71 -26.23
N GLU A 174 -4.99 -1.60 -25.46
CA GLU A 174 -6.25 -1.02 -25.92
C GLU A 174 -6.09 0.48 -26.16
N ASP A 175 -5.43 1.17 -25.22
CA ASP A 175 -5.18 2.61 -25.30
C ASP A 175 -3.89 2.95 -26.09
N GLY A 176 -3.17 1.93 -26.58
CA GLY A 176 -1.90 2.10 -27.30
C GLY A 176 -0.75 2.60 -26.45
N ILE A 177 -0.85 2.52 -25.12
CA ILE A 177 0.18 2.94 -24.17
C ILE A 177 1.28 1.88 -24.13
N THR A 178 2.44 2.26 -24.64
CA THR A 178 3.67 1.47 -24.63
C THR A 178 4.75 2.18 -23.80
N LYS A 179 5.92 1.54 -23.63
CA LYS A 179 7.07 2.16 -22.96
C LYS A 179 7.49 3.49 -23.60
N ASP A 180 7.36 3.61 -24.92
CA ASP A 180 7.67 4.83 -25.68
C ASP A 180 6.67 5.98 -25.42
N SER A 181 5.58 5.72 -24.70
CA SER A 181 4.63 6.75 -24.26
C SER A 181 5.14 7.56 -23.06
N PHE A 182 6.26 7.14 -22.47
CA PHE A 182 6.90 7.78 -21.33
C PHE A 182 8.18 8.49 -21.77
N ALA A 183 8.54 9.57 -21.06
CA ALA A 183 9.79 10.28 -21.28
C ALA A 183 11.00 9.44 -20.85
N GLU A 184 10.85 8.69 -19.76
CA GLU A 184 11.81 7.72 -19.25
C GLU A 184 11.05 6.47 -18.80
N TYR A 185 11.64 5.29 -18.98
CA TYR A 185 11.06 4.01 -18.58
C TYR A 185 12.18 3.03 -18.25
N ASP A 186 12.43 2.83 -16.96
CA ASP A 186 13.44 1.95 -16.41
C ASP A 186 12.79 0.71 -15.79
N GLU A 187 13.39 -0.46 -16.00
CA GLU A 187 12.94 -1.73 -15.46
C GLU A 187 14.07 -2.41 -14.72
N ALA A 188 13.73 -3.11 -13.63
CA ALA A 188 14.66 -4.00 -12.97
C ALA A 188 14.99 -5.18 -13.89
N GLY A 189 16.25 -5.62 -13.88
CA GLY A 189 16.63 -6.86 -14.56
C GLY A 189 15.92 -8.09 -13.99
N ASP A 190 15.98 -9.20 -14.73
CA ASP A 190 15.33 -10.46 -14.36
C ASP A 190 15.73 -10.96 -12.96
N ASN A 191 16.99 -10.72 -12.57
CA ASN A 191 17.56 -11.13 -11.27
C ASN A 191 17.75 -9.96 -10.29
N GLU A 192 17.26 -8.76 -10.60
CA GLU A 192 17.41 -7.57 -9.77
C GLU A 192 16.15 -7.33 -8.94
N GLY A 193 16.33 -7.01 -7.66
CA GLY A 193 15.21 -6.73 -6.75
C GLY A 193 14.55 -5.37 -7.00
N ASP A 194 15.27 -4.44 -7.63
CA ASP A 194 14.81 -3.10 -7.95
C ASP A 194 15.55 -2.51 -9.17
N CYS A 195 15.05 -1.40 -9.70
CA CYS A 195 15.60 -0.66 -10.83
C CYS A 195 16.44 0.55 -10.39
N GLY A 196 16.81 0.66 -9.11
CA GLY A 196 17.61 1.77 -8.56
C GLY A 196 16.84 3.04 -8.18
N PHE A 197 15.52 3.08 -8.35
CA PHE A 197 14.67 4.26 -8.04
C PHE A 197 13.85 4.13 -6.73
N GLY A 198 14.08 3.07 -5.96
CA GLY A 198 13.41 2.83 -4.70
C GLY A 198 13.50 1.38 -4.26
N GLU A 199 13.33 1.14 -2.95
CA GLU A 199 13.34 -0.22 -2.41
C GLU A 199 12.19 -1.04 -3.01
N ASN A 200 12.51 -2.19 -3.60
CA ASN A 200 11.56 -3.08 -4.29
C ASN A 200 10.85 -2.46 -5.52
N THR A 201 11.31 -1.30 -6.02
CA THR A 201 10.76 -0.66 -7.22
C THR A 201 11.26 -1.40 -8.45
N VAL A 202 10.37 -2.13 -9.12
CA VAL A 202 10.70 -2.91 -10.32
C VAL A 202 10.54 -2.11 -11.62
N ILE A 203 9.77 -1.02 -11.60
CA ILE A 203 9.61 -0.12 -12.74
C ILE A 203 9.62 1.32 -12.23
N HIS A 204 10.38 2.16 -12.92
CA HIS A 204 10.29 3.59 -12.82
C HIS A 204 9.92 4.15 -14.20
N ALA A 205 8.93 5.03 -14.26
CA ALA A 205 8.58 5.71 -15.49
C ALA A 205 8.32 7.19 -15.23
N VAL A 206 8.69 8.04 -16.18
CA VAL A 206 8.42 9.48 -16.13
C VAL A 206 7.42 9.82 -17.22
N GLY A 207 6.26 10.32 -16.82
CA GLY A 207 5.24 10.83 -17.75
C GLY A 207 5.73 12.06 -18.51
N ILE A 208 5.10 12.36 -19.63
CA ILE A 208 5.50 13.49 -20.51
C ILE A 208 5.43 14.83 -19.76
N ASN A 209 4.58 14.95 -18.74
CA ASN A 209 4.46 16.17 -17.93
C ASN A 209 5.37 16.16 -16.68
N GLY A 210 6.28 15.19 -16.56
CA GLY A 210 7.27 15.10 -15.49
C GLY A 210 6.80 14.39 -14.22
N GLU A 211 5.56 13.89 -14.16
CA GLU A 211 5.14 13.04 -13.05
C GLU A 211 5.90 11.70 -13.08
N ASN A 212 6.30 11.19 -11.91
CA ASN A 212 7.01 9.93 -11.79
C ASN A 212 6.04 8.83 -11.34
N TYR A 213 6.17 7.65 -11.91
CA TYR A 213 5.43 6.45 -11.60
C TYR A 213 6.41 5.39 -11.10
N LEU A 214 6.25 4.94 -9.87
CA LEU A 214 7.08 3.89 -9.27
C LEU A 214 6.21 2.67 -9.03
N ILE A 215 6.51 1.55 -9.70
CA ILE A 215 5.83 0.28 -9.47
C ILE A 215 6.74 -0.61 -8.62
N SER A 216 6.26 -0.96 -7.43
CA SER A 216 6.98 -1.78 -6.47
C SER A 216 6.32 -3.13 -6.24
N VAL A 217 7.11 -4.18 -6.04
CA VAL A 217 6.64 -5.50 -5.64
C VAL A 217 7.03 -5.74 -4.18
N ILE A 218 6.05 -5.67 -3.28
CA ILE A 218 6.29 -5.71 -1.84
C ILE A 218 5.75 -7.02 -1.28
N LYS A 219 6.59 -7.79 -0.58
CA LYS A 219 6.11 -8.92 0.22
C LYS A 219 5.44 -8.38 1.49
N GLY A 220 4.18 -8.76 1.71
CA GLY A 220 3.48 -8.44 2.94
C GLY A 220 4.15 -9.09 4.14
N GLN A 221 4.24 -8.35 5.26
CA GLN A 221 4.82 -8.91 6.46
C GLN A 221 3.87 -9.94 7.08
N THR A 222 4.44 -11.00 7.65
CA THR A 222 3.78 -11.89 8.62
C THR A 222 4.29 -11.55 10.02
N SER A 223 3.52 -11.86 11.07
CA SER A 223 3.73 -11.41 12.46
C SER A 223 5.15 -11.68 13.03
N GLU A 224 5.86 -12.68 12.50
CA GLU A 224 7.24 -13.00 12.92
C GLU A 224 8.30 -12.01 12.39
N SER A 225 8.04 -11.35 11.26
CA SER A 225 9.00 -10.45 10.61
C SER A 225 9.10 -9.07 11.29
N ILE A 226 8.02 -8.64 11.96
CA ILE A 226 7.93 -7.35 12.67
C ILE A 226 8.90 -7.34 13.86
N LYS A 227 8.92 -8.44 14.65
CA LYS A 227 9.79 -8.56 15.83
C LYS A 227 11.29 -8.56 15.51
N LEU A 228 11.69 -9.10 14.36
CA LEU A 228 13.11 -9.25 13.98
C LEU A 228 13.71 -8.00 13.33
N ALA A 229 12.94 -7.27 12.51
CA ALA A 229 13.45 -6.10 11.81
C ALA A 229 13.73 -4.91 12.73
N GLU A 230 12.97 -4.75 13.82
CA GLU A 230 13.10 -3.60 14.72
C GLU A 230 14.04 -3.84 15.90
N ALA A 231 14.26 -5.10 16.27
CA ALA A 231 15.37 -5.46 17.14
C ALA A 231 16.72 -5.05 16.53
N ALA A 232 16.86 -5.10 15.20
CA ALA A 232 18.09 -4.71 14.51
C ALA A 232 18.33 -3.18 14.53
N VAL A 233 17.27 -2.36 14.42
CA VAL A 233 17.38 -0.89 14.48
C VAL A 233 17.77 -0.40 15.89
N ARG A 234 17.42 -1.14 16.94
CA ARG A 234 17.81 -0.80 18.33
C ARG A 234 19.26 -1.12 18.68
N ILE A 235 19.98 -1.90 17.85
CA ILE A 235 21.36 -2.35 18.12
C ILE A 235 22.41 -1.53 17.33
N SER A 236 21.99 -0.60 16.46
CA SER A 236 22.86 0.31 15.70
C SER A 236 22.82 1.75 16.20
#